data_AF-A0A268TEU9-F1
#
_entry.id   AF-A0A268TEU9-F1
#
_cell.length_a   1.000
_cell.length_b   1.000
_cell.length_c   1.000
_cell.angle_alpha   90.00
_cell.angle_beta   90.00
_cell.angle_gamma   90.00
#
_symmetry.space_group_name_H-M   'P 1'
#
loop_
_entity.id
_entity.type
_entity.pdbx_description
1 polymer ?
#
loop_
_entity_poly.entity_id
_entity_poly.type
_entity_poly.pdbx_seq_one_letter_code
_entity_poly.pdbx_strand_id
1 'polypeptide(L)' 'MKAHEQHFGFMQNETIQIPFFQRAYVWQKEQWERLFEDLETSFENKTSHFLGSIILKDDSANGGGGSQKPY' A
#
# COMPACT_ATOMS: atom_id res chain seq x y z
N MET A 1 -11.15 4.75 -13.59
CA MET A 1 -10.18 4.01 -12.75
C MET A 1 -9.22 3.30 -13.68
N LYS A 2 -7.90 3.42 -13.46
CA LYS A 2 -6.87 2.70 -14.22
C LYS A 2 -6.11 1.82 -13.23
N ALA A 3 -5.76 0.60 -13.63
CA ALA A 3 -4.94 -0.31 -12.85
C ALA A 3 -3.60 -0.49 -13.57
N HIS A 4 -2.50 -0.45 -12.81
CA HIS A 4 -1.15 -0.67 -13.31
C HIS A 4 -0.42 -1.66 -12.39
N GLU A 5 0.35 -2.55 -12.98
CA GLU A 5 1.35 -3.30 -12.22
C GLU A 5 2.52 -2.35 -11.90
N GLN A 6 2.94 -2.32 -10.64
CA GLN A 6 4.05 -1.49 -10.17
C GLN A 6 4.97 -2.31 -9.27
N HIS A 7 6.26 -2.09 -9.39
CA HIS A 7 7.22 -2.59 -8.41
C HIS A 7 7.05 -1.83 -7.10
N PHE A 8 7.06 -2.53 -5.96
CA PHE A 8 6.84 -1.98 -4.61
C PHE A 8 7.70 -0.74 -4.29
N GLY A 9 8.88 -0.64 -4.90
CA GLY A 9 9.77 0.52 -4.78
C GLY A 9 9.15 1.87 -5.15
N PHE A 10 8.00 1.92 -5.83
CA PHE A 10 7.28 3.18 -6.10
C PHE A 10 6.99 3.96 -4.81
N MET A 11 6.75 3.26 -3.70
CA MET A 11 6.46 3.88 -2.40
C MET A 11 7.64 4.63 -1.79
N GLN A 12 8.87 4.43 -2.27
CA GLN A 12 10.02 5.19 -1.81
C GLN A 12 10.02 6.63 -2.35
N ASN A 13 9.35 6.86 -3.48
CA ASN A 13 9.35 8.14 -4.19
C ASN A 13 8.07 8.94 -3.96
N GLU A 14 7.06 8.35 -3.33
CA GLU A 14 5.74 8.94 -3.14
C GLU A 14 5.37 9.02 -1.65
N THR A 15 4.72 10.12 -1.25
CA THR A 15 4.11 10.21 0.07
C THR A 15 2.68 9.68 0.00
N ILE A 16 2.43 8.53 0.60
CA ILE A 16 1.09 7.93 0.68
C ILE A 16 0.43 8.36 1.99
N GLN A 17 -0.74 8.99 1.89
CA GLN A 17 -1.54 9.37 3.05
C GLN A 17 -2.66 8.36 3.31
N ILE A 18 -2.81 7.94 4.58
CA ILE A 18 -3.93 7.11 5.01
C ILE A 18 -5.12 8.02 5.37
N PRO A 19 -6.29 7.89 4.71
CA PRO A 19 -7.44 8.71 5.02
C PRO A 19 -7.99 8.47 6.43
N PHE A 20 -8.49 9.52 7.08
CA PHE A 20 -9.06 9.44 8.44
C PHE A 20 -10.19 8.41 8.60
N PHE A 21 -10.99 8.21 7.56
CA PHE A 21 -12.12 7.27 7.57
C PHE A 21 -11.71 5.83 7.22
N GLN A 22 -10.42 5.56 6.98
CA GLN A 22 -9.94 4.19 6.75
C GLN A 22 -9.97 3.41 8.06
N ARG A 23 -10.46 2.17 8.00
CA ARG A 23 -10.45 1.27 9.17
C ARG A 23 -9.00 0.97 9.56
N ALA A 24 -8.75 0.86 10.86
CA ALA A 24 -7.45 0.45 11.36
C ALA A 24 -7.07 -0.93 10.79
N TYR A 25 -5.83 -1.07 10.34
CA TYR A 25 -5.27 -2.37 9.99
C TYR A 25 -5.11 -3.18 11.28
N VAL A 26 -5.74 -4.36 11.32
CA VAL A 26 -5.78 -5.23 12.50
C VAL A 26 -4.98 -6.51 12.27
N TRP A 27 -3.82 -6.37 11.61
CA TRP A 27 -2.98 -7.52 11.36
C TRP A 27 -2.51 -8.15 12.68
N GLN A 28 -2.80 -9.44 12.83
CA GLN A 28 -2.30 -10.27 13.92
C GLN A 28 -0.93 -10.83 13.57
N LYS A 29 -0.27 -11.43 14.55
CA LYS A 29 1.09 -11.93 14.42
C LYS A 29 1.23 -12.93 13.28
N GLU A 30 0.28 -13.84 13.19
CA GLU A 30 0.23 -14.92 12.21
C GLU A 30 0.11 -14.38 10.77
N GLN A 31 -0.45 -13.18 10.60
CA GLN A 31 -0.66 -12.59 9.28
C GLN A 31 0.61 -11.94 8.74
N TRP A 32 1.38 -11.21 9.57
CA TRP A 32 2.65 -10.68 9.12
C TRP A 32 3.71 -11.78 9.01
N GLU A 33 3.71 -12.78 9.89
CA GLU A 33 4.62 -13.94 9.77
C GLU A 33 4.44 -14.66 8.43
N ARG A 34 3.19 -14.97 8.06
CA ARG A 34 2.89 -15.58 6.76
C ARG A 34 3.38 -14.74 5.58
N LEU A 35 3.19 -13.41 5.63
CA LEU A 35 3.70 -12.52 4.58
C LEU A 35 5.22 -12.64 4.45
N PHE A 36 5.96 -12.66 5.56
CA PHE A 36 7.42 -12.79 5.51
C PHE A 36 7.86 -14.14 4.96
N GLU A 37 7.22 -15.24 5.38
CA GLU A 37 7.50 -16.59 4.87
C GLU A 37 7.26 -16.68 3.35
N ASP A 38 6.15 -16.11 2.87
CA ASP A 38 5.80 -16.06 1.45
C ASP A 38 6.84 -15.25 0.64
N LEU A 39 7.35 -14.16 1.20
CA LEU A 39 8.39 -13.33 0.59
C LEU A 39 9.76 -14.01 0.59
N GLU A 40 10.15 -14.65 1.68
CA GLU A 40 11.39 -15.41 1.80
C GLU A 40 11.42 -16.54 0.77
N THR A 41 10.34 -17.33 0.72
CA THR A 41 10.18 -18.41 -0.27
C THR A 41 10.29 -17.88 -1.70
N SER A 42 9.68 -16.74 -2.00
CA SER A 42 9.73 -16.15 -3.35
C SER A 42 11.13 -15.64 -3.70
N PHE A 43 11.84 -15.07 -2.73
CA PHE A 43 13.22 -14.61 -2.88
C PHE A 43 14.17 -15.78 -3.16
N GLU A 44 14.07 -16.86 -2.38
CA GLU A 44 14.89 -18.07 -2.56
C GLU A 44 14.64 -18.71 -3.94
N ASN A 45 13.38 -18.77 -4.37
CA ASN A 45 13.00 -19.31 -5.66
C ASN A 45 13.23 -18.36 -6.84
N LYS A 46 13.67 -17.12 -6.58
CA LYS A 46 13.87 -16.05 -7.59
C LYS A 46 12.61 -15.79 -8.42
N THR A 47 11.44 -15.90 -7.81
CA THR A 47 10.14 -15.65 -8.44
C THR A 47 9.57 -14.31 -7.98
N SER A 48 8.85 -13.63 -8.87
CA SER A 48 8.10 -12.43 -8.49
C SER A 48 6.95 -12.80 -7.55
N HIS A 49 6.77 -12.05 -6.46
CA HIS A 49 5.67 -12.23 -5.52
C HIS A 49 4.61 -11.14 -5.73
N PHE A 50 3.35 -11.53 -5.84
CA PHE A 50 2.24 -10.58 -5.97
C PHE A 50 1.74 -10.15 -4.58
N LEU A 51 2.07 -8.92 -4.18
CA LEU A 51 1.70 -8.33 -2.88
C LEU A 51 0.23 -7.89 -2.77
N GLY A 52 -0.57 -8.08 -3.81
CA GLY A 52 -1.95 -7.60 -3.88
C GLY A 52 -2.09 -6.26 -4.59
N SER A 53 -3.29 -5.70 -4.48
CA SER A 53 -3.68 -4.45 -5.15
C SER A 53 -3.86 -3.33 -4.12
N ILE A 54 -3.30 -2.15 -4.41
CA ILE A 54 -3.48 -0.92 -3.62
C ILE A 54 -4.29 0.06 -4.46
N ILE A 55 -5.30 0.68 -3.86
CA ILE A 55 -6.11 1.72 -4.51
C ILE A 55 -5.61 3.07 -4.03
N LEU A 56 -5.08 3.87 -4.95
CA LEU A 56 -4.59 5.22 -4.67
C LEU A 56 -5.51 6.26 -5.33
N LYS A 57 -5.67 7.39 -4.66
CA LYS A 57 -6.35 8.57 -5.19
C LYS A 57 -5.29 9.64 -5.45
N ASP A 58 -5.22 10.10 -6.68
CA ASP A 58 -4.34 11.20 -7.06
C ASP A 58 -4.95 12.53 -6.59
N ASP A 59 -4.29 13.18 -5.63
CA ASP A 59 -4.71 14.49 -5.11
C ASP A 59 -4.14 15.67 -5.92
N SER A 60 -3.22 15.43 -6.87
CA SER A 60 -2.69 16.49 -7.74
C SER A 60 -3.72 17.02 -8.75
N ALA A 61 -4.77 16.24 -9.03
CA ALA A 61 -5.80 16.58 -10.01
C ALA A 61 -6.93 17.46 -9.45
N ASN A 62 -6.96 17.79 -8.15
CA ASN A 62 -8.03 18.58 -7.55
C ASN A 62 -7.48 19.69 -6.65
N GLY A 63 -7.45 20.93 -7.17
CA GLY A 63 -7.39 22.16 -6.37
C GLY A 63 -8.67 22.41 -5.57
N GLY A 64 -9.17 21.40 -4.87
CA GLY A 64 -10.38 21.43 -4.05
C GLY A 64 -10.04 21.05 -2.62
N GLY A 65 -9.96 22.05 -1.74
CA GLY A 65 -9.53 21.92 -0.35
C GLY A 65 -10.31 20.88 0.44
N GLY A 66 -9.69 19.73 0.70
CA GLY A 66 -9.97 18.91 1.87
C GLY A 66 -9.26 19.53 3.05
N SER A 67 -9.94 20.44 3.75
CA SER A 67 -9.45 21.02 5.01
C SER A 67 -9.14 19.89 6.00
N GLN A 68 -7.86 19.61 6.19
CA GLN A 68 -7.36 18.80 7.28
C GLN A 68 -7.63 19.59 8.57
N LYS A 69 -8.79 19.34 9.19
CA LYS A 69 -9.10 19.94 10.49
C LYS A 69 -8.21 19.27 11.54
N PRO A 70 -7.39 20.02 12.29
CA PRO A 70 -6.67 19.48 13.43
C PRO A 70 -7.66 19.31 14.58
N TYR A 71 -7.74 18.09 15.12
CA TYR A 71 -8.07 17.87 16.52
C TYR A 71 -6.95 16.99 17.10
#